data_AF-A0A9E3MJH8-F1
#
_entry.id   AF-A0A9E3MJH8-F1
#
_cell.length_a   1.000
_cell.length_b   1.000
_cell.length_c   1.000
_cell.angle_alpha   90.00
_cell.angle_beta   90.00
_cell.angle_gamma   90.00
#
_symmetry.space_group_name_H-M   'P 1'
#
loop_
_entity.id
_entity.type
_entity.pdbx_description
1 polymer ?
#
loop_
_entity_poly.entity_id
_entity_poly.type
_entity_poly.pdbx_seq_one_letter_code
_entity_poly.pdbx_strand_id
1 'polypeptide(L)'
;MARGVTVIVLGLAFVGFAGAALGGAKSDRPAARGHAVARRICAACHAVEPGAQTSNNAAPAFASREMQHVAGLEDRVATLTREGHKGMPPQTLTPAEVADLVAYIESLAPTKGEPSLNERPLGLPVRPRG
;
A
#
# COMPACT_ATOMS: atom_id res chain seq x y z
N MET A 1 -46.34 -13.01 60.76
CA MET A 1 -45.92 -11.61 60.94
C MET A 1 -44.40 -11.57 60.93
N ALA A 2 -43.80 -10.74 60.08
CA ALA A 2 -42.45 -10.11 60.11
C ALA A 2 -41.22 -10.94 60.56
N ARG A 3 -39.97 -10.76 60.11
CA ARG A 3 -39.23 -9.99 59.08
C ARG A 3 -37.79 -10.50 59.25
N GLY A 4 -36.98 -10.53 58.18
CA GLY A 4 -35.53 -10.70 58.36
C GLY A 4 -34.79 -11.35 57.19
N VAL A 5 -34.78 -10.71 56.03
CA VAL A 5 -33.80 -11.04 54.97
C VAL A 5 -32.48 -10.40 55.38
N THR A 6 -31.52 -11.21 55.83
CA THR A 6 -30.13 -10.77 56.01
C THR A 6 -29.33 -11.26 54.81
N VAL A 7 -29.07 -10.34 53.88
CA VAL A 7 -28.09 -10.53 52.80
C VAL A 7 -26.70 -10.32 53.40
N ILE A 8 -25.88 -11.38 53.43
CA ILE A 8 -24.42 -11.23 53.60
C ILE A 8 -23.79 -11.62 52.27
N VAL A 9 -23.38 -10.58 51.53
CA VAL A 9 -22.47 -10.70 50.39
C VAL A 9 -21.07 -10.95 50.97
N LEU A 10 -20.45 -12.09 50.65
CA LEU A 10 -19.00 -12.19 50.72
C LEU A 10 -18.51 -13.03 49.53
N GLY A 11 -17.84 -12.33 48.61
CA GLY A 11 -17.49 -12.81 47.29
C GLY A 11 -16.42 -13.89 47.28
N LEU A 12 -16.56 -14.79 46.31
CA LEU A 12 -15.46 -15.59 45.80
C LEU A 12 -15.12 -15.05 44.41
N ALA A 13 -13.93 -14.49 44.31
CA ALA A 13 -13.36 -13.87 43.13
C ALA A 13 -13.33 -14.85 41.95
N PHE A 14 -14.04 -14.50 40.87
CA PHE A 14 -13.82 -15.13 39.58
C PHE A 14 -12.48 -14.62 39.04
N VAL A 15 -11.46 -15.48 39.12
CA VAL A 15 -10.15 -15.27 38.52
C VAL A 15 -10.34 -15.12 37.01
N GLY A 16 -9.94 -13.96 36.49
CA GLY A 16 -10.14 -13.57 35.11
C GLY A 16 -9.36 -14.42 34.12
N PHE A 17 -10.01 -14.76 33.02
CA PHE A 17 -9.35 -15.04 31.76
C PHE A 17 -9.88 -14.05 30.72
N ALA A 18 -9.42 -12.81 30.83
CA ALA A 18 -9.53 -11.84 29.75
C ALA A 18 -8.52 -12.26 28.67
N GLY A 19 -8.94 -13.16 27.78
CA GLY A 19 -8.23 -13.44 26.55
C GLY A 19 -8.25 -12.20 25.68
N ALA A 20 -7.24 -11.34 25.85
CA ALA A 20 -6.97 -10.26 24.93
C ALA A 20 -6.63 -10.88 23.58
N ALA A 21 -7.61 -10.92 22.68
CA ALA A 21 -7.34 -11.02 21.26
C ALA A 21 -6.68 -9.70 20.82
N LEU A 22 -5.39 -9.55 21.14
CA LEU A 22 -4.51 -8.65 20.42
C LEU A 22 -4.24 -9.28 19.06
N GLY A 23 -5.29 -9.38 18.25
CA GLY A 23 -5.14 -9.36 16.80
C GLY A 23 -4.65 -7.97 16.46
N GLY A 24 -3.35 -7.74 16.63
CA GLY A 24 -2.70 -6.55 16.09
C GLY A 24 -2.94 -6.59 14.60
N ALA A 25 -3.90 -5.79 14.12
CA ALA A 25 -3.93 -5.40 12.73
C ALA A 25 -2.51 -4.93 12.45
N LYS A 26 -1.75 -5.68 11.65
CA LYS A 26 -0.57 -5.11 11.00
C LYS A 26 -1.13 -3.84 10.37
N SER A 27 -0.72 -2.69 10.88
CA SER A 27 -0.92 -1.45 10.15
C SER A 27 -0.11 -1.62 8.88
N ASP A 28 -0.71 -2.23 7.87
CA ASP A 28 -0.08 -2.36 6.57
C ASP A 28 0.27 -0.93 6.17
N ARG A 29 1.57 -0.66 6.06
CA ARG A 29 2.06 0.68 5.76
C ARG A 29 1.37 1.17 4.48
N PRO A 30 1.08 2.47 4.32
CA PRO A 30 0.41 3.00 3.12
C PRO A 30 0.94 2.41 1.80
N ALA A 31 2.27 2.33 1.66
CA ALA A 31 2.92 1.69 0.50
C ALA A 31 2.57 0.20 0.29
N ALA A 32 2.36 -0.58 1.35
CA ALA A 32 1.95 -1.98 1.24
C ALA A 32 0.50 -2.11 0.76
N ARG A 33 -0.40 -1.25 1.24
CA ARG A 33 -1.78 -1.18 0.73
C ARG A 33 -1.81 -0.71 -0.73
N GLY A 34 -0.98 0.29 -1.04
CA GLY A 34 -0.80 0.79 -2.41
C GLY A 34 -0.26 -0.27 -3.36
N HIS A 35 0.68 -1.11 -2.91
CA HIS A 35 1.15 -2.26 -3.69
C HIS A 35 0.00 -3.23 -3.99
N ALA A 36 -0.85 -3.55 -3.01
CA ALA A 36 -2.00 -4.41 -3.23
C ALA A 36 -2.99 -3.81 -4.24
N VAL A 37 -3.22 -2.49 -4.19
CA VAL A 37 -4.02 -1.75 -5.21
C VAL A 37 -3.34 -1.85 -6.59
N ALA A 38 -2.05 -1.59 -6.68
CA ALA A 38 -1.29 -1.64 -7.93
C ALA A 38 -1.35 -3.02 -8.57
N ARG A 39 -1.21 -4.08 -7.78
CA ARG A 39 -1.30 -5.47 -8.23
C ARG A 39 -2.67 -5.81 -8.79
N ARG A 40 -3.73 -5.36 -8.14
CA ARG A 40 -5.10 -5.75 -8.49
C ARG A 40 -5.65 -4.97 -9.69
N ILE A 41 -5.23 -3.70 -9.87
CA ILE A 41 -5.79 -2.77 -10.85
C ILE A 41 -4.79 -2.42 -11.97
N CYS A 42 -3.55 -2.13 -11.61
CA CYS A 42 -2.60 -1.50 -12.53
C CYS A 42 -1.73 -2.52 -13.29
N ALA A 43 -1.54 -3.72 -12.72
CA ALA A 43 -0.63 -4.75 -13.24
C ALA A 43 -1.03 -5.34 -14.60
N ALA A 44 -2.28 -5.13 -15.05
CA ALA A 44 -2.72 -5.56 -16.37
C ALA A 44 -1.99 -4.81 -17.50
N CYS A 45 -1.55 -3.57 -17.24
CA CYS A 45 -0.89 -2.72 -18.22
C CYS A 45 0.52 -2.32 -17.80
N HIS A 46 0.72 -2.04 -16.51
CA HIS A 46 1.98 -1.51 -15.98
C HIS A 46 2.84 -2.61 -15.35
N ALA A 47 4.16 -2.46 -15.48
CA ALA A 47 5.09 -3.17 -14.62
C ALA A 47 5.10 -2.52 -13.22
N VAL A 48 4.37 -3.15 -12.29
CA VAL A 48 4.18 -2.62 -10.92
C VAL A 48 5.21 -3.11 -9.92
N GLU A 49 5.93 -4.18 -10.22
CA GLU A 49 7.01 -4.70 -9.37
C GLU A 49 8.36 -4.07 -9.76
N PRO A 50 9.27 -3.91 -8.79
CA PRO A 50 10.66 -3.53 -9.05
C PRO A 50 11.31 -4.42 -10.13
N GLY A 51 11.79 -3.81 -11.22
CA GLY A 51 12.50 -4.53 -12.29
C GLY A 51 11.63 -5.43 -13.17
N ALA A 52 10.33 -5.53 -12.90
CA ALA A 52 9.41 -6.23 -13.80
C ALA A 52 9.31 -5.50 -15.14
N GLN A 53 8.98 -6.26 -16.18
CA GLN A 53 8.79 -5.74 -17.53
C GLN A 53 7.32 -5.93 -17.93
N THR A 54 6.83 -5.04 -18.78
CA THR A 54 5.52 -5.15 -19.42
C THR A 54 5.74 -5.18 -20.92
N SER A 55 4.94 -5.96 -21.65
CA SER A 55 4.93 -5.92 -23.12
C SER A 55 4.27 -4.64 -23.66
N ASN A 56 3.54 -3.91 -22.81
CA ASN A 56 2.94 -2.64 -23.15
C ASN A 56 3.94 -1.50 -22.89
N ASN A 57 4.82 -1.25 -23.86
CA ASN A 57 5.86 -0.22 -23.77
C ASN A 57 5.33 1.22 -23.61
N ALA A 58 4.05 1.45 -23.90
CA ALA A 58 3.41 2.76 -23.69
C ALA A 58 2.95 2.99 -22.25
N ALA A 59 2.86 1.92 -21.43
CA ALA A 59 2.54 2.01 -20.01
C ALA A 59 3.85 2.07 -19.20
N PRO A 60 4.21 3.23 -18.63
CA PRO A 60 5.45 3.36 -17.89
C PRO A 60 5.46 2.42 -16.67
N ALA A 61 6.60 1.79 -16.42
CA ALA A 61 6.79 1.02 -15.20
C ALA A 61 6.76 1.94 -13.97
N PHE A 62 6.27 1.43 -12.85
CA PHE A 62 6.12 2.25 -11.64
C PHE A 62 7.48 2.70 -11.06
N ALA A 63 8.52 1.89 -11.21
CA ALA A 63 9.85 2.26 -10.77
C ALA A 63 10.70 2.90 -11.88
N SER A 64 10.11 3.40 -12.97
CA SER A 64 10.82 4.17 -14.00
C SER A 64 11.07 5.61 -13.54
N ARG A 65 12.13 6.25 -14.06
CA ARG A 65 12.38 7.68 -13.81
C ARG A 65 11.22 8.57 -14.25
N GLU A 66 10.55 8.21 -15.35
CA GLU A 66 9.42 8.97 -15.89
C GLU A 66 8.30 9.07 -14.85
N MET A 67 7.96 7.97 -14.17
CA MET A 67 6.92 7.96 -13.14
C MET A 67 7.35 8.70 -11.85
N GLN A 68 8.64 8.70 -11.55
CA GLN A 68 9.19 9.22 -10.29
C GLN A 68 9.46 10.73 -10.29
N HIS A 69 9.56 11.38 -11.45
CA HIS A 69 9.81 12.82 -11.57
C HIS A 69 8.53 13.61 -11.91
N VAL A 70 7.38 12.98 -11.72
CA VAL A 70 6.07 13.59 -11.95
C VAL A 70 5.77 14.56 -10.81
N ALA A 71 5.86 15.88 -11.09
CA ALA A 71 5.33 16.89 -10.18
C ALA A 71 3.81 16.69 -9.99
N GLY A 72 3.33 16.82 -8.75
CA GLY A 72 1.91 16.63 -8.42
C GLY A 72 1.43 15.21 -8.69
N LEU A 73 2.22 14.19 -8.30
CA LEU A 73 1.91 12.79 -8.58
C LEU A 73 0.52 12.38 -8.07
N GLU A 74 0.13 12.82 -6.86
CA GLU A 74 -1.18 12.50 -6.29
C GLU A 74 -2.34 13.05 -7.14
N ASP A 75 -2.34 14.35 -7.46
CA ASP A 75 -3.37 14.96 -8.29
C ASP A 75 -3.45 14.32 -9.68
N ARG A 76 -2.29 13.98 -10.24
CA ARG A 76 -2.21 13.31 -11.53
C ARG A 76 -2.76 11.90 -11.46
N VAL A 77 -2.39 11.10 -10.46
CA VAL A 77 -2.94 9.76 -10.27
C VAL A 77 -4.45 9.86 -10.12
N ALA A 78 -4.95 10.72 -9.23
CA ALA A 78 -6.38 10.94 -9.03
C ALA A 78 -7.12 11.29 -10.33
N THR A 79 -6.57 12.23 -11.10
CA THR A 79 -7.16 12.69 -12.36
C THR A 79 -7.12 11.60 -13.43
N LEU A 80 -5.94 11.01 -13.67
CA LEU A 80 -5.74 10.00 -14.70
C LEU A 80 -6.54 8.73 -14.41
N THR A 81 -6.69 8.33 -13.15
CA THR A 81 -7.56 7.21 -12.79
C THR A 81 -9.02 7.56 -12.96
N ARG A 82 -9.45 8.80 -12.71
CA ARG A 82 -10.86 9.18 -12.94
C ARG A 82 -11.22 9.32 -14.41
N GLU A 83 -10.33 9.90 -15.22
CA GLU A 83 -10.63 10.35 -16.59
C GLU A 83 -10.05 9.42 -17.66
N GLY A 84 -9.05 8.61 -17.31
CA GLY A 84 -8.26 7.84 -18.25
C GLY A 84 -7.29 8.71 -19.07
N HIS A 85 -6.36 8.08 -19.78
CA HIS A 85 -5.43 8.78 -20.68
C HIS A 85 -4.71 7.84 -21.66
N LYS A 86 -4.64 8.20 -22.95
CA LYS A 86 -3.81 7.53 -23.98
C LYS A 86 -3.88 5.99 -23.96
N GLY A 87 -5.06 5.42 -23.73
CA GLY A 87 -5.28 3.98 -23.66
C GLY A 87 -5.30 3.40 -22.24
N MET A 88 -4.98 4.18 -21.21
CA MET A 88 -5.27 3.84 -19.81
C MET A 88 -6.76 4.11 -19.53
N PRO A 89 -7.56 3.08 -19.22
CA PRO A 89 -8.97 3.26 -18.91
C PRO A 89 -9.16 3.87 -17.52
N PRO A 90 -10.27 4.59 -17.28
CA PRO A 90 -10.66 5.02 -15.94
C PRO A 90 -10.73 3.85 -14.95
N GLN A 91 -10.31 4.11 -13.72
CA GLN A 91 -10.33 3.22 -12.56
C GLN A 91 -11.13 3.85 -11.44
N THR A 92 -11.97 3.05 -10.78
CA THR A 92 -12.67 3.48 -9.57
C THR A 92 -11.75 3.29 -8.37
N LEU A 93 -11.09 4.36 -7.94
CA LEU A 93 -10.28 4.41 -6.72
C LEU A 93 -10.89 5.41 -5.72
N THR A 94 -10.85 5.05 -4.44
CA THR A 94 -11.12 6.01 -3.37
C THR A 94 -9.92 6.96 -3.18
N PRO A 95 -10.10 8.15 -2.57
CA PRO A 95 -8.99 9.04 -2.25
C PRO A 95 -7.90 8.37 -1.39
N ALA A 96 -8.29 7.50 -0.46
CA ALA A 96 -7.34 6.75 0.37
C ALA A 96 -6.50 5.77 -0.45
N GLU A 97 -7.11 5.09 -1.43
CA GLU A 97 -6.38 4.18 -2.33
C GLU A 97 -5.45 4.92 -3.28
N VAL A 98 -5.82 6.14 -3.72
CA VAL A 98 -4.92 7.01 -4.48
C VAL A 98 -3.71 7.38 -3.63
N ALA A 99 -3.91 7.86 -2.40
CA ALA A 99 -2.81 8.21 -1.50
C ALA A 99 -1.90 7.02 -1.19
N ASP A 100 -2.47 5.83 -0.95
CA ASP A 100 -1.72 4.60 -0.74
C ASP A 100 -0.91 4.20 -2.00
N LEU A 101 -1.51 4.34 -3.19
CA LEU A 101 -0.85 4.05 -4.47
C LEU A 101 0.32 5.01 -4.73
N VAL A 102 0.16 6.30 -4.44
CA VAL A 102 1.24 7.30 -4.50
C VAL A 102 2.37 6.92 -3.55
N ALA A 103 2.03 6.60 -2.29
CA ALA A 103 3.02 6.15 -1.31
C ALA A 103 3.78 4.90 -1.77
N TYR A 104 3.13 4.00 -2.50
CA TYR A 104 3.81 2.85 -3.11
C TYR A 104 4.76 3.27 -4.23
N ILE A 105 4.31 4.08 -5.20
CA ILE A 105 5.13 4.54 -6.33
C ILE A 105 6.38 5.30 -5.82
N GLU A 106 6.21 6.19 -4.84
CA GLU A 106 7.30 6.93 -4.24
C GLU A 106 8.28 6.01 -3.50
N SER A 107 7.81 4.93 -2.88
CA SER A 107 8.68 3.96 -2.21
C SER A 107 9.62 3.21 -3.17
N LEU A 108 9.32 3.25 -4.48
CA LEU A 108 10.13 2.65 -5.54
C LEU A 108 11.20 3.60 -6.10
N ALA A 109 11.18 4.88 -5.71
CA ALA A 109 12.14 5.87 -6.17
C ALA A 109 13.58 5.46 -5.80
N PRO A 110 14.53 5.44 -6.76
CA PRO A 110 15.93 5.23 -6.46
C PRO A 110 16.44 6.38 -5.59
N THR A 111 17.37 6.08 -4.69
CA THR A 111 18.05 7.13 -3.94
C THR A 111 18.91 7.98 -4.91
N LYS A 112 19.15 9.26 -4.57
CA LYS A 112 19.84 10.21 -5.46
C LYS A 112 21.17 9.61 -5.98
N GLY A 113 21.25 9.38 -7.30
CA GLY A 113 22.43 8.84 -7.98
C GLY A 113 22.30 7.39 -8.45
N GLU A 114 21.27 6.65 -8.04
CA GLU A 114 21.06 5.27 -8.49
C GLU A 114 20.23 5.22 -9.80
N PRO A 115 20.52 4.25 -10.69
CA PRO A 115 19.64 3.94 -11.81
C PRO A 115 18.30 3.40 -11.31
N SER A 116 17.21 3.72 -12.01
CA SER A 116 15.89 3.20 -11.64
C SER A 116 15.86 1.68 -11.76
N LEU A 117 15.01 1.03 -10.96
CA LEU A 117 14.99 -0.43 -10.90
C LEU A 117 14.59 -1.07 -12.23
N ASN A 118 13.97 -0.30 -13.13
CA ASN A 118 13.53 -0.75 -14.44
C ASN A 118 14.43 -0.30 -15.59
N GLU A 119 15.38 0.60 -15.34
CA GLU A 119 16.41 1.06 -16.30
C GLU A 119 17.76 0.35 -16.11
N ARG A 120 17.89 -0.47 -15.06
CA ARG A 120 19.11 -1.24 -14.81
C ARG A 120 19.30 -2.34 -15.87
N PRO A 121 20.44 -2.37 -16.58
CA PRO A 121 20.76 -3.48 -17.47
C PRO A 121 20.80 -4.79 -16.68
N LEU A 122 20.18 -5.84 -17.23
CA LEU A 122 20.30 -7.20 -16.69
C LEU A 122 21.78 -7.56 -16.52
N GLY A 123 22.21 -7.79 -15.28
CA GLY A 123 23.58 -8.22 -14.95
C GLY A 123 24.34 -7.35 -13.95
N LEU A 124 23.87 -6.16 -13.57
CA LEU A 124 24.52 -5.37 -12.52
C LEU A 124 24.01 -5.77 -11.11
N PRO A 125 24.90 -6.11 -10.17
CA PRO A 125 24.51 -6.50 -8.81
C PRO A 125 23.78 -5.35 -8.09
N VAL A 126 22.71 -5.68 -7.37
CA VAL A 126 22.05 -4.73 -6.44
C VAL A 126 23.04 -4.46 -5.32
N ARG A 127 23.54 -3.21 -5.22
CA ARG A 127 24.34 -2.84 -4.05
C ARG A 127 23.44 -2.87 -2.82
N PRO A 128 23.84 -3.56 -1.72
CA PRO A 128 23.06 -3.54 -0.50
C PRO A 128 23.04 -2.11 0.06
N ARG A 129 21.87 -1.68 0.54
CA ARG A 129 21.75 -0.41 1.27
C ARG A 129 22.44 -0.60 2.64
N GLY A 130 23.59 0.05 2.81
CA GLY A 130 24.27 0.18 4.10
C GLY A 130 23.64 1.26 4.96
#